data_AF-A0A9P9PMF3-F1
#
_entry.id   AF-A0A9P9PMF3-F1
#
_cell.length_a   1.000
_cell.length_b   1.000
_cell.length_c   1.000
_cell.angle_alpha   90.00
_cell.angle_beta   90.00
_cell.angle_gamma   90.00
#
_symmetry.space_group_name_H-M   'P 1'
#
loop_
_entity.id
_entity.type
_entity.pdbx_description
1 polymer ?
#
loop_
_entity_poly.entity_id
_entity_poly.type
_entity_poly.pdbx_seq_one_letter_code
_entity_poly.pdbx_strand_id
1 'polypeptide(L)' 'MSGNDNPGNFANRSKEEVQAAAKKGGENSHSGGFASMDADKQRDIASQGGQASSGSFEKGSEKAKEAGRKGGQAS' A
#
# COMPACT_ATOMS: atom_id res chain seq x y z
N MET A 1 25.55 6.78 4.61
CA MET A 1 24.53 6.26 3.68
C MET A 1 23.80 5.16 4.43
N SER A 2 22.57 5.41 4.88
CA SER A 2 21.79 4.38 5.58
C SER A 2 21.39 3.33 4.54
N GLY A 3 22.04 2.16 4.55
CA GLY A 3 21.48 0.97 3.93
C GLY A 3 20.13 0.77 4.60
N ASN A 4 19.05 0.99 3.85
CA ASN A 4 17.71 0.84 4.40
C ASN A 4 17.39 -0.65 4.29
N ASP A 5 17.91 -1.44 5.24
CA ASP A 5 17.76 -2.91 5.34
C ASP A 5 16.34 -3.31 5.77
N ASN A 6 15.33 -2.63 5.25
CA ASN A 6 13.93 -2.99 5.40
C ASN A 6 13.63 -4.11 4.38
N PRO A 7 13.47 -5.38 4.79
CA PRO A 7 13.32 -6.50 3.85
C PRO A 7 11.99 -6.47 3.08
N GLY A 8 11.03 -5.66 3.54
CA GLY A 8 9.76 -5.37 2.89
C GLY A 8 9.86 -4.36 1.74
N ASN A 9 10.97 -3.63 1.61
CA ASN A 9 11.14 -2.63 0.56
C ASN A 9 11.37 -3.28 -0.80
N PHE A 10 10.66 -2.81 -1.84
CA PHE A 10 10.85 -3.28 -3.21
C PHE A 10 12.27 -3.08 -3.74
N ALA A 11 13.00 -2.07 -3.24
CA ALA A 11 14.40 -1.86 -3.61
C ALA A 11 15.34 -2.96 -3.10
N ASN A 12 14.91 -3.76 -2.12
CA ASN A 12 15.65 -4.87 -1.54
C ASN A 12 15.21 -6.24 -2.09
N ARG A 13 14.36 -6.25 -3.14
CA ARG A 13 13.84 -7.47 -3.79
C ARG A 13 14.44 -7.67 -5.18
N SER A 14 14.48 -8.92 -5.63
CA SER A 14 14.93 -9.24 -6.98
C SER A 14 13.98 -8.65 -8.04
N LYS A 15 14.51 -8.32 -9.22
CA LYS A 15 13.68 -7.77 -10.32
C LYS A 15 12.62 -8.78 -10.74
N GLU A 16 12.93 -10.07 -10.75
CA GLU A 16 11.97 -11.13 -11.06
C GLU A 16 10.80 -11.15 -10.08
N GLU A 17 11.05 -11.04 -8.77
CA GLU A 17 9.98 -11.03 -7.76
C GLU A 17 9.08 -9.80 -7.87
N VAL A 18 9.67 -8.62 -8.10
CA VAL A 18 8.92 -7.38 -8.30
C VAL A 18 8.05 -7.49 -9.56
N GLN A 19 8.60 -8.04 -10.64
CA GLN A 19 7.86 -8.28 -11.88
C GLN A 19 6.74 -9.30 -11.70
N ALA A 20 6.99 -10.39 -10.98
CA ALA A 20 5.97 -11.41 -10.68
C ALA A 20 4.83 -10.84 -9.84
N ALA A 21 5.13 -10.00 -8.83
CA ALA A 21 4.12 -9.31 -8.04
C ALA A 21 3.30 -8.33 -8.89
N ALA A 22 3.95 -7.54 -9.75
CA ALA A 22 3.28 -6.62 -10.66
C ALA A 22 2.39 -7.37 -11.68
N LYS A 23 2.91 -8.45 -12.26
CA LYS A 23 2.19 -9.31 -13.20
C LYS A 23 0.94 -9.90 -12.54
N LYS A 24 1.07 -10.46 -11.34
CA LYS A 24 -0.05 -11.00 -10.57
C LYS A 24 -1.11 -9.93 -10.26
N GLY A 25 -0.69 -8.70 -9.96
CA GLY A 25 -1.61 -7.57 -9.80
C GLY A 25 -2.37 -7.23 -11.09
N GLY A 26 -1.69 -7.25 -12.24
CA GLY A 26 -2.29 -7.02 -13.56
C GLY A 26 -3.24 -8.13 -14.02
N GLU A 27 -2.91 -9.40 -13.73
CA GLU A 27 -3.76 -10.56 -14.04
C GLU A 27 -5.13 -10.47 -13.34
N ASN A 28 -5.17 -9.95 -12.11
CA ASN A 28 -6.43 -9.72 -11.38
C ASN A 28 -7.23 -8.49 -11.86
N SER A 29 -6.66 -7.67 -12.75
CA SER A 29 -7.27 -6.42 -13.23
C SER A 29 -8.12 -6.59 -14.51
N HIS A 30 -8.29 -7.82 -15.01
CA HIS A 30 -8.90 -8.12 -16.32
C HIS A 30 -10.40 -7.78 -16.45
N SER A 31 -11.12 -7.48 -15.37
CA SER A 31 -12.56 -7.17 -15.37
C SER A 31 -12.91 -5.69 -15.24
N GLY A 32 -11.93 -4.79 -15.39
CA GLY A 32 -12.09 -3.37 -15.13
C GLY A 32 -11.77 -3.08 -13.66
N GLY A 33 -10.57 -2.55 -13.43
CA GLY A 33 -10.10 -2.19 -12.09
C GLY A 33 -10.89 -1.04 -11.48
N PHE A 34 -10.38 -0.48 -10.38
CA PHE A 34 -11.01 0.65 -9.70
C PHE A 34 -11.38 1.81 -10.65
N ALA A 35 -10.51 2.11 -11.61
CA ALA A 35 -10.72 3.17 -12.61
C ALA A 35 -11.87 2.89 -13.61
N SER A 36 -12.26 1.62 -13.77
CA SER A 36 -13.33 1.21 -14.69
C SER A 36 -14.70 1.05 -13.99
N MET A 37 -14.77 1.21 -12.66
CA MET A 37 -16.04 1.19 -11.92
C MET A 37 -16.83 2.49 -12.11
N ASP A 38 -18.14 2.45 -11.85
CA ASP A 38 -18.98 3.65 -11.79
C ASP A 38 -18.46 4.67 -10.76
N ALA A 39 -18.58 5.96 -11.09
CA ALA A 39 -18.04 7.04 -10.26
C ALA A 39 -18.61 7.06 -8.84
N ASP A 40 -19.90 6.76 -8.68
CA ASP A 40 -20.55 6.69 -7.36
C ASP A 40 -20.00 5.53 -6.52
N LYS A 41 -19.76 4.38 -7.15
CA LYS A 41 -19.17 3.22 -6.51
C LYS A 41 -17.71 3.46 -6.12
N GLN A 42 -16.94 4.12 -6.99
CA GLN A 42 -15.57 4.55 -6.67
C GLN A 42 -15.55 5.48 -5.45
N ARG A 43 -16.48 6.44 -5.39
CA ARG A 43 -16.59 7.41 -4.29
C ARG A 43 -16.99 6.75 -2.98
N ASP A 44 -17.90 5.79 -3.00
CA ASP A 44 -18.28 5.02 -1.81
C ASP A 44 -17.10 4.21 -1.26
N ILE A 45 -16.38 3.47 -2.12
CA ILE A 45 -15.18 2.72 -1.74
C ILE A 45 -14.09 3.66 -1.19
N ALA A 46 -13.86 4.80 -1.84
CA ALA A 46 -12.90 5.80 -1.36
C ALA A 46 -13.30 6.39 -0.01
N SER A 47 -14.59 6.65 0.20
CA SER A 47 -15.14 7.12 1.48
C SER A 47 -14.95 6.08 2.58
N GLN A 48 -15.29 4.82 2.31
CA GLN A 48 -15.08 3.71 3.24
C GLN A 48 -13.60 3.54 3.61
N GLY A 49 -12.70 3.65 2.64
CA GLY A 49 -11.25 3.65 2.89
C GLY A 49 -10.81 4.83 3.77
N GLY A 50 -11.38 6.01 3.56
CA GLY A 50 -11.13 7.20 4.38
C GLY A 50 -11.68 7.11 5.80
N GLN A 51 -12.83 6.46 5.99
CA GLN A 51 -13.47 6.24 7.30
C GLN A 51 -12.81 5.10 8.09
N ALA A 52 -12.40 4.04 7.40
CA ALA A 52 -11.67 2.92 8.02
C ALA A 52 -10.23 3.30 8.37
N SER A 53 -9.64 4.26 7.64
CA SER A 53 -8.40 4.91 8.03
C SER A 53 -8.67 5.83 9.21
N SER A 54 -7.92 5.71 10.30
CA SER A 54 -8.11 6.53 11.52
C SER A 54 -7.69 8.00 11.36
N GLY A 55 -7.79 8.56 10.17
CA GLY A 55 -7.27 9.86 9.80
C GLY A 55 -5.77 9.85 9.48
N SER A 56 -5.35 10.85 8.71
CA SER A 56 -3.94 11.14 8.41
C SER A 56 -3.12 11.10 9.69
N PHE A 57 -2.07 10.28 9.71
CA PHE A 57 -1.10 10.30 10.78
C PHE A 57 -0.43 11.67 10.79
N GLU A 58 -0.61 12.44 11.87
CA GLU A 58 0.21 13.63 12.08
C GLU A 58 1.68 13.20 12.12
N LYS A 59 2.52 13.88 11.34
CA LYS A 59 3.95 13.59 11.24
C LYS A 59 4.57 13.72 12.64
N GLY A 60 5.08 12.59 13.14
CA GLY A 60 5.71 12.53 14.48
C GLY A 60 4.76 12.18 15.62
N SER A 61 3.47 11.95 15.37
CA SER A 61 2.56 11.40 16.37
C SER A 61 2.98 9.99 16.79
N GLU A 62 2.65 9.62 18.03
CA GLU A 62 2.96 8.27 18.55
C GLU A 62 2.31 7.17 17.70
N LYS A 63 1.08 7.40 17.20
CA LYS A 63 0.43 6.50 16.24
C LYS A 63 1.22 6.34 14.94
N ALA A 64 1.77 7.43 14.39
CA ALA A 64 2.61 7.37 13.19
C ALA A 64 3.89 6.56 13.43
N LYS A 65 4.54 6.80 14.58
CA LYS A 65 5.75 6.08 14.99
C LYS A 65 5.46 4.60 15.23
N GLU A 66 4.35 4.28 15.89
CA GLU A 66 3.94 2.91 16.15
C GLU A 66 3.58 2.17 14.86
N ALA A 67 2.80 2.79 13.97
CA ALA A 67 2.48 2.24 12.66
C ALA A 67 3.75 2.05 11.80
N GLY A 68 4.67 3.01 11.79
CA GLY A 68 5.94 2.91 11.10
C GLY A 68 6.85 1.82 11.68
N ARG A 69 6.93 1.72 13.00
CA ARG A 69 7.68 0.66 13.71
C ARG A 69 7.08 -0.72 13.43
N LYS A 70 5.76 -0.88 13.52
CA LYS A 70 5.08 -2.14 13.22
C LYS A 70 5.24 -2.53 11.74
N GLY A 71 5.13 -1.56 10.84
CA GLY A 71 5.41 -1.76 9.41
C GLY A 71 6.86 -2.20 9.16
N GLY A 72 7.82 -1.60 9.86
CA GLY A 72 9.24 -1.98 9.78
C GLY A 72 9.58 -3.30 10.46
N GLN A 73 8.82 -3.75 11.46
CA GLN A 73 9.00 -5.06 12.12
C GLN A 73 8.39 -6.21 11.32
N ALA A 74 7.35 -5.95 10.51
CA ALA A 74 6.74 -6.92 9.62
C ALA A 74 7.43 -7.00 8.25
N SER A 75 8.48 -6.19 8.07
CA SER A 75 9.27 -6.10 6.85
C SER A 75 10.43 -7.06 6.88
#